data_AF-A0A3C2AB41-F1
#
_entry.id   AF-A0A3C2AB41-F1
#
_cell.length_a   1.000
_cell.length_b   1.000
_cell.length_c   1.000
_cell.angle_alpha   90.00
_cell.angle_beta   90.00
_cell.angle_gamma   90.00
#
_symmetry.space_group_name_H-M   'P 1'
#
loop_
_entity.id
_entity.type
_entity.pdbx_description
1 polymer ?
#
loop_
_entity_poly.entity_id
_entity_poly.type
_entity_poly.pdbx_seq_one_letter_code
_entity_poly.pdbx_strand_id
1 'polypeptide(L)' 'YMIWKGLLRYGKTAAADSLKNRTLEMVERYGLVEYYPADTKETTGYGAEDFSWSASLVLDMINS' A
#
# COMPACT_ATOMS: atom_id res chain seq x y z
N TYR A 1 5.87 -1.70 2.39
CA TYR A 1 6.50 -2.00 3.69
C TYR A 1 7.80 -1.23 3.93
N MET A 2 8.89 -1.53 3.20
CA MET A 2 10.25 -1.06 3.51
C MET A 2 10.39 0.47 3.63
N ILE A 3 9.89 1.22 2.64
CA ILE A 3 9.94 2.69 2.65
C ILE A 3 9.11 3.27 3.79
N TRP A 4 7.87 2.79 3.97
CA TRP A 4 6.99 3.23 5.04
C TRP A 4 7.61 3.03 6.43
N LYS A 5 8.17 1.84 6.72
CA LYS A 5 8.89 1.59 7.98
C LYS A 5 10.13 2.47 8.13
N GLY A 6 10.85 2.74 7.04
CA GLY A 6 11.95 3.69 7.02
C GLY A 6 11.50 5.10 7.42
N LEU A 7 10.44 5.62 6.81
CA LEU A 7 9.90 6.94 7.13
C LEU A 7 9.52 7.05 8.61
N LEU A 8 8.84 6.04 9.16
CA LEU A 8 8.52 5.98 10.59
C LEU A 8 9.79 5.99 11.46
N ARG A 9 10.79 5.16 11.13
CA ARG A 9 12.05 5.05 11.88
C ARG A 9 12.81 6.37 11.95
N TYR A 10 12.74 7.19 10.89
CA TYR A 10 13.43 8.49 10.82
C TYR A 10 12.54 9.67 11.26
N GLY A 11 11.38 9.41 11.87
CA GLY A 11 10.47 10.45 12.36
C GLY A 11 9.81 11.28 11.25
N LYS A 12 9.79 10.79 10.01
CA LYS A 12 9.13 11.44 8.86
C LYS A 12 7.64 11.06 8.81
N THR A 13 6.92 11.34 9.88
CA THR A 13 5.53 10.88 10.10
C THR A 13 4.58 11.32 9.00
N ALA A 14 4.58 12.60 8.62
CA ALA A 14 3.70 13.10 7.55
C ALA A 14 3.88 12.36 6.20
N ALA A 15 5.12 12.01 5.84
CA ALA A 15 5.41 11.24 4.63
C ALA A 15 4.98 9.77 4.79
N ALA A 16 5.17 9.19 5.98
CA ALA A 16 4.71 7.84 6.28
C ALA A 16 3.18 7.75 6.20
N ASP A 17 2.46 8.73 6.74
CA ASP A 17 1.00 8.80 6.73
C ASP A 17 0.47 8.98 5.31
N SER A 18 1.09 9.86 4.51
CA SER A 18 0.74 10.03 3.10
C SER A 18 0.91 8.73 2.30
N LEU A 19 2.01 7.99 2.54
CA LEU A 19 2.26 6.71 1.89
C LEU A 19 1.26 5.63 2.35
N LYS A 20 0.93 5.60 3.66
CA LYS A 20 -0.09 4.70 4.21
C LYS A 20 -1.44 4.95 3.54
N ASN A 21 -1.93 6.18 3.54
CA ASN A 21 -3.23 6.52 2.99
C ASN A 21 -3.34 6.18 1.50
N ARG A 22 -2.33 6.55 0.70
CA ARG A 22 -2.29 6.18 -0.72
C ARG A 22 -2.25 4.67 -0.94
N THR A 23 -1.52 3.93 -0.11
CA THR A 23 -1.49 2.46 -0.21
C THR A 23 -2.87 1.87 0.06
N LEU A 24 -3.56 2.35 1.10
CA LEU A 24 -4.91 1.89 1.44
C LEU A 24 -5.93 2.25 0.37
N GLU A 25 -5.86 3.45 -0.22
CA GLU A 25 -6.71 3.86 -1.35
C GLU A 25 -6.52 2.93 -2.57
N MET A 26 -5.28 2.54 -2.88
CA MET A 26 -5.02 1.61 -3.99
C MET A 26 -5.58 0.22 -3.70
N VAL A 27 -5.46 -0.26 -2.45
CA VAL A 27 -6.03 -1.55 -2.03
C VAL A 27 -7.56 -1.53 -2.08
N GLU A 28 -8.18 -0.43 -1.62
CA GLU A 28 -9.63 -0.25 -1.69
C GLU A 28 -10.12 -0.26 -3.14
N ARG A 29 -9.36 0.37 -4.04
CA ARG A 29 -9.73 0.50 -5.45
C ARG A 29 -9.49 -0.76 -6.30
N TYR A 30 -8.36 -1.43 -6.08
CA TYR A 30 -7.87 -2.50 -6.97
C TYR A 30 -7.82 -3.88 -6.32
N GLY A 31 -8.08 -3.96 -5.01
CA GLY A 31 -7.96 -5.19 -4.23
C GLY A 31 -6.52 -5.52 -3.82
N LEU A 32 -6.35 -6.74 -3.32
CA LEU A 32 -5.07 -7.29 -2.86
C LEU A 32 -4.33 -7.97 -4.03
N VAL A 33 -3.75 -7.15 -4.89
CA VAL A 33 -2.98 -7.59 -6.07
C VAL A 33 -1.48 -7.47 -5.86
N GLU A 34 -0.71 -8.11 -6.72
CA GLU A 34 0.77 -8.10 -6.67
C GLU A 34 1.37 -6.72 -6.98
N TYR A 35 0.84 -6.01 -7.99
CA TYR A 35 1.26 -4.65 -8.31
C TYR A 35 0.12 -3.78 -8.82
N TYR A 36 0.25 -2.49 -8.55
CA TYR A 36 -0.77 -1.48 -8.81
C TYR A 36 -0.39 -0.61 -10.00
N PRO A 37 -1.39 -0.16 -10.78
CA PRO A 37 -1.14 0.70 -11.93
C PRO A 37 -0.57 2.06 -11.52
N ALA A 38 0.33 2.60 -12.34
CA ALA A 38 0.84 3.94 -12.16
C ALA A 38 -0.12 5.00 -12.74
N ASP A 39 -0.88 4.65 -13.78
CA ASP A 39 -1.97 5.48 -14.31
C ASP A 39 -3.26 5.19 -13.53
N THR A 40 -3.78 6.22 -12.86
CA THR A 40 -5.01 6.13 -12.08
C THR A 40 -6.26 6.00 -12.93
N LYS A 41 -6.16 6.08 -14.27
CA LYS A 41 -7.29 5.78 -15.18
C LYS A 41 -7.55 4.29 -15.33
N GLU A 42 -6.57 3.46 -15.03
CA GLU A 42 -6.72 2.03 -15.10
C GLU A 42 -7.67 1.53 -14.01
N THR A 43 -8.43 0.49 -14.33
CA THR A 43 -9.55 0.00 -13.52
C THR A 43 -9.23 -1.30 -12.79
N THR A 44 -8.09 -1.93 -13.08
CA THR A 44 -7.69 -3.22 -12.50
C THR A 44 -6.26 -3.15 -11.97
N GLY A 45 -6.03 -3.88 -10.87
CA GLY A 45 -4.69 -4.24 -10.45
C GLY A 45 -4.07 -5.27 -11.39
N TYR A 46 -2.79 -5.59 -11.17
CA TYR A 46 -2.05 -6.51 -12.03
C TYR A 46 -1.34 -7.60 -11.22
N GLY A 47 -0.97 -8.67 -11.94
CA GLY A 47 -0.28 -9.83 -11.37
C GLY A 47 -1.24 -10.79 -10.66
N ALA A 48 -0.73 -11.51 -9.66
CA ALA A 48 -1.56 -12.42 -8.89
C ALA A 48 -2.63 -11.68 -8.05
N GLU A 49 -3.83 -12.25 -8.00
CA GLU A 49 -4.88 -11.88 -7.05
C GLU A 49 -4.62 -12.55 -5.68
N ASP A 50 -5.30 -12.06 -4.63
CA ASP A 50 -5.15 -12.52 -3.25
C ASP A 50 -3.69 -12.56 -2.76
N PHE A 51 -2.90 -11.57 -3.19
CA PHE A 51 -1.47 -11.55 -2.96
C PHE A 51 -1.15 -11.33 -1.48
N SER A 52 -0.63 -12.37 -0.82
CA SER A 52 -0.51 -12.41 0.65
C SER A 52 0.39 -11.31 1.21
N TRP A 53 1.38 -10.83 0.45
CA TRP A 53 2.25 -9.75 0.94
C TRP A 53 1.53 -8.39 0.94
N SER A 54 0.67 -8.13 -0.05
CA SER A 54 -0.20 -6.95 -0.05
C SER A 54 -1.15 -7.00 1.15
N ALA A 55 -1.72 -8.18 1.45
CA ALA A 55 -2.57 -8.37 2.63
C ALA A 55 -1.81 -8.11 3.94
N SER A 56 -0.62 -8.71 4.11
CA SER A 56 0.21 -8.53 5.30
C SER A 56 0.61 -7.07 5.51
N LEU A 57 0.95 -6.35 4.44
CA LEU A 57 1.31 -4.93 4.54
C LEU A 57 0.12 -4.08 4.98
N VAL A 58 -1.07 -4.35 4.46
CA VAL A 58 -2.29 -3.62 4.85
C VAL A 58 -2.60 -3.86 6.32
N LEU A 59 -2.52 -5.11 6.79
CA LEU A 59 -2.69 -5.46 8.20
C LEU A 59 -1.70 -4.71 9.10
N ASP A 60 -0.43 -4.65 8.70
CA ASP A 60 0.58 -3.88 9.44
C ASP A 60 0.21 -2.39 9.50
N MET A 61 -0.23 -1.81 8.39
CA MET A 61 -0.56 -0.38 8.32
C MET A 61 -1.77 -0.01 9.18
N ILE A 62 -2.83 -0.81 9.19
CA ILE A 62 -4.06 -0.49 9.95
C ILE A 62 -3.92 -0.72 11.46
N ASN A 63 -2.98 -1.57 11.88
CA ASN A 63 -2.74 -1.89 13.30
C ASN A 63 -1.54 -1.14 13.91
N SER A 64 -0.91 -0.22 13.17
CA SER A 64 0.23 0.60 13.63
C SER A 64 -0.14 2.04 13.90
#